data_AF-A0A1Q4W4B6-F1
#
_entry.id   AF-A0A1Q4W4B6-F1
#
_cell.length_a   1.000
_cell.length_b   1.000
_cell.length_c   1.000
_cell.angle_alpha   90.00
_cell.angle_beta   90.00
_cell.angle_gamma   90.00
#
_symmetry.space_group_name_H-M   'P 1'
#
loop_
_entity.id
_entity.type
_entity.pdbx_description
1 polymer ?
#
loop_
_entity_poly.entity_id
_entity_poly.type
_entity_poly.pdbx_seq_one_letter_code
_entity_poly.pdbx_strand_id
1 'polypeptide(L)'
;MATKRNEIVATQREDEVVLFYTRDRLTFHQIADRLHLNVKTVYEAWKRARKKYAAAAAEEHGAWIGEQLGVLDEIITGLMPRVRSGDAKAAEAMIKALDRQSKLLGLDAPIKASVTVTDEMTARVKALADELAEL
;
A
#
# COMPACT_ATOMS: atom_id res chain seq x y z
N MET A 1 -14.26 27.50 -16.70
CA MET A 1 -12.88 27.51 -17.24
C MET A 1 -11.82 27.83 -16.20
N ALA A 2 -12.06 28.77 -15.26
CA ALA A 2 -11.09 29.09 -14.19
C ALA A 2 -10.75 27.92 -13.26
N THR A 3 -11.73 27.09 -12.88
CA THR A 3 -11.53 25.94 -11.96
C THR A 3 -10.55 24.89 -12.52
N LYS A 4 -10.75 24.45 -13.77
CA LYS A 4 -9.83 23.50 -14.43
C LYS A 4 -8.41 24.03 -14.57
N ARG A 5 -8.25 25.35 -14.81
CA ARG A 5 -6.94 25.99 -14.90
C ARG A 5 -6.22 25.99 -13.55
N ASN A 6 -6.95 26.25 -12.47
CA ASN A 6 -6.39 26.24 -11.11
C ASN A 6 -5.99 24.81 -10.69
N GLU A 7 -6.75 23.79 -11.08
CA GLU A 7 -6.42 22.38 -10.85
C GLU A 7 -5.14 21.94 -11.58
N ILE A 8 -4.96 22.35 -12.84
CA ILE A 8 -3.75 22.06 -13.61
C ILE A 8 -2.52 22.70 -12.94
N VAL A 9 -2.63 23.96 -12.53
CA VAL A 9 -1.54 24.67 -11.84
C VAL A 9 -1.23 24.03 -10.48
N ALA A 10 -2.23 23.56 -9.74
CA ALA A 10 -2.02 22.85 -8.48
C ALA A 10 -1.29 21.51 -8.71
N THR A 11 -1.67 20.77 -9.75
CA THR A 11 -1.07 19.49 -10.12
C THR A 11 0.41 19.66 -10.53
N GLN A 12 0.70 20.66 -11.37
CA GLN A 12 2.06 20.96 -11.78
C GLN A 12 2.97 21.28 -10.59
N ARG A 13 2.48 22.06 -9.63
CA ARG A 13 3.23 22.38 -8.40
C ARG A 13 3.50 21.14 -7.55
N GLU A 14 2.54 20.24 -7.44
CA GLU A 14 2.68 18.98 -6.71
C GLU A 14 3.78 18.10 -7.33
N ASP A 15 3.81 18.00 -8.66
CA ASP A 15 4.82 17.24 -9.40
C ASP A 15 6.22 17.87 -9.27
N GLU A 16 6.33 19.20 -9.40
CA GLU A 16 7.59 19.93 -9.22
C GLU A 16 8.18 19.75 -7.82
N VAL A 17 7.35 19.85 -6.78
CA VAL A 17 7.78 19.66 -5.39
C VAL A 17 8.35 18.25 -5.17
N VAL A 18 7.70 17.21 -5.73
CA VAL A 18 8.20 15.84 -5.62
C VAL A 18 9.52 15.66 -6.35
N LEU A 19 9.68 16.22 -7.55
CA LEU A 19 10.93 16.13 -8.30
C LEU A 19 12.08 16.83 -7.57
N PHE A 20 11.86 18.04 -7.05
CA PHE A 20 12.88 18.75 -6.29
C PHE A 20 13.30 18.00 -5.01
N TYR A 21 12.36 17.37 -4.32
CA TYR A 21 12.65 16.61 -3.10
C TYR A 21 13.36 15.27 -3.38
N THR A 22 12.92 14.54 -4.41
CA THR A 22 13.39 13.16 -4.66
C THR A 22 14.62 13.09 -5.56
N ARG A 23 14.63 13.83 -6.67
CA ARG A 23 15.71 13.83 -7.66
C ARG A 23 16.79 14.83 -7.29
N ASP A 24 16.39 16.06 -7.02
CA ASP A 24 17.33 17.17 -6.79
C ASP A 24 17.75 17.29 -5.32
N ARG A 25 17.17 16.45 -4.44
CA ARG A 25 17.48 16.32 -3.01
C ARG A 25 17.38 17.63 -2.22
N LEU A 26 16.53 18.54 -2.64
CA LEU A 26 16.30 19.81 -1.95
C LEU A 26 15.44 19.61 -0.69
N THR A 27 15.74 20.40 0.33
CA THR A 27 14.90 20.48 1.55
C THR A 27 13.62 21.28 1.28
N PHE A 28 12.58 21.10 2.09
CA PHE A 28 11.33 21.86 1.91
C PHE A 28 11.51 23.38 2.03
N HIS A 29 12.49 23.85 2.80
CA HIS A 29 12.83 25.27 2.88
C HIS A 29 13.40 25.77 1.55
N GLN A 30 14.37 25.07 0.97
CA GLN A 30 14.94 25.42 -0.34
C GLN A 30 13.90 25.37 -1.46
N ILE A 31 12.97 24.41 -1.40
CA ILE A 31 11.87 24.31 -2.37
C ILE A 31 10.89 25.47 -2.19
N ALA A 32 10.57 25.85 -0.95
CA ALA A 32 9.72 26.98 -0.63
C ALA A 32 10.30 28.29 -1.18
N ASP A 33 11.58 28.54 -0.94
CA ASP A 33 12.31 29.69 -1.48
C ASP A 33 12.29 29.71 -3.00
N ARG A 34 12.53 28.55 -3.63
CA ARG A 34 12.58 28.39 -5.08
C ARG A 34 11.24 28.59 -5.77
N LEU A 35 10.15 28.17 -5.13
CA LEU A 35 8.79 28.28 -5.67
C LEU A 35 8.06 29.53 -5.19
N HIS A 36 8.69 30.36 -4.36
CA HIS A 36 8.07 31.51 -3.70
C HIS A 36 6.79 31.13 -2.93
N LEU A 37 6.86 29.99 -2.23
CA LEU A 37 5.78 29.46 -1.40
C LEU A 37 6.21 29.44 0.07
N ASN A 38 5.26 29.23 0.98
CA ASN A 38 5.60 28.90 2.35
C ASN A 38 5.89 27.39 2.49
N VAL A 39 6.70 27.03 3.48
CA VAL A 39 7.14 25.64 3.74
C VAL A 39 5.95 24.70 4.00
N LYS A 40 4.89 25.17 4.68
CA LYS A 40 3.69 24.38 4.94
C LYS A 40 2.98 23.98 3.64
N THR A 41 2.86 24.90 2.70
CA THR A 41 2.26 24.67 1.38
C THR A 41 3.09 23.66 0.57
N VAL A 42 4.41 23.74 0.65
CA VAL A 42 5.31 22.75 0.02
C VAL A 42 5.12 21.37 0.63
N TYR A 43 5.08 21.27 1.97
CA TYR A 43 4.86 20.00 2.66
C TYR A 43 3.51 19.36 2.28
N GLU A 44 2.43 20.14 2.26
CA GLU A 44 1.11 19.64 1.87
C GLU A 44 1.05 19.23 0.40
N ALA A 45 1.71 19.98 -0.50
CA ALA A 45 1.84 19.60 -1.91
C ALA A 45 2.61 18.28 -2.05
N TRP A 46 3.74 18.13 -1.38
CA TRP A 46 4.52 16.88 -1.36
C TRP A 46 3.69 15.71 -0.84
N LYS A 47 2.93 15.90 0.25
CA LYS A 47 2.09 14.86 0.86
C LYS A 47 0.98 14.42 -0.09
N ARG A 48 0.28 15.36 -0.75
CA ARG A 48 -0.77 15.05 -1.73
C ARG A 48 -0.20 14.32 -2.94
N ALA A 49 0.91 14.82 -3.49
CA ALA A 49 1.61 14.20 -4.59
C ALA A 49 2.06 12.77 -4.26
N ARG A 50 2.69 12.56 -3.10
CA ARG A 50 3.12 11.23 -2.64
C ARG A 50 1.95 10.27 -2.48
N LYS A 51 0.82 10.73 -1.94
CA LYS A 51 -0.41 9.91 -1.84
C LYS A 51 -0.95 9.55 -3.22
N LYS A 52 -0.98 10.50 -4.16
CA LYS A 52 -1.40 10.29 -5.55
C LYS A 52 -0.50 9.26 -6.25
N TYR A 53 0.82 9.41 -6.16
CA TYR A 53 1.77 8.45 -6.74
C TYR A 53 1.69 7.07 -6.08
N ALA A 54 1.49 7.00 -4.76
CA ALA A 54 1.26 5.72 -4.08
C ALA A 54 -0.03 5.04 -4.54
N ALA A 55 -1.11 5.80 -4.75
CA ALA A 55 -2.37 5.25 -5.28
C ALA A 55 -2.21 4.75 -6.72
N ALA A 56 -1.56 5.53 -7.59
CA ALA A 56 -1.28 5.11 -8.96
C ALA A 56 -0.38 3.87 -9.02
N ALA A 57 0.66 3.80 -8.18
CA ALA A 57 1.50 2.62 -8.07
C ALA A 57 0.75 1.41 -7.50
N ALA A 58 -0.20 1.60 -6.59
CA ALA A 58 -1.06 0.53 -6.08
C ALA A 58 -2.04 0.01 -7.16
N GLU A 59 -2.57 0.90 -7.99
CA GLU A 59 -3.42 0.55 -9.14
C GLU A 59 -2.63 -0.25 -10.19
N GLU A 60 -1.42 0.22 -10.55
CA GLU A 60 -0.51 -0.49 -11.45
C GLU A 60 -0.12 -1.87 -10.89
N HIS A 61 0.14 -1.94 -9.57
CA HIS A 61 0.40 -3.21 -8.89
C HIS A 61 -0.80 -4.16 -8.96
N GLY A 62 -2.02 -3.65 -8.79
CA GLY A 62 -3.25 -4.43 -8.94
C GLY A 62 -3.45 -4.95 -10.36
N ALA A 63 -3.19 -4.12 -11.37
CA ALA A 63 -3.25 -4.51 -12.79
C ALA A 63 -2.25 -5.63 -13.09
N TRP A 64 -1.01 -5.49 -12.63
CA TRP A 64 0.01 -6.52 -12.76
C TRP A 64 -0.40 -7.83 -12.08
N ILE A 65 -0.98 -7.79 -10.88
CA ILE A 65 -1.52 -9.00 -10.21
C ILE A 65 -2.61 -9.64 -11.08
N GLY A 66 -3.51 -8.84 -11.64
CA GLY A 66 -4.57 -9.32 -12.54
C GLY A 66 -4.03 -10.05 -13.77
N GLU A 67 -3.01 -9.50 -14.44
CA GLU A 67 -2.35 -10.14 -15.58
C GLU A 67 -1.73 -11.49 -15.19
N GLN A 68 -1.04 -11.55 -14.05
CA GLN A 68 -0.44 -12.80 -13.55
C GLN A 68 -1.50 -13.84 -13.21
N LEU A 69 -2.64 -13.44 -12.63
CA LEU A 69 -3.74 -14.35 -12.35
C LEU A 69 -4.33 -14.92 -13.64
N GLY A 70 -4.44 -14.13 -14.70
CA GLY A 70 -4.87 -14.60 -16.02
C GLY A 70 -3.93 -15.68 -16.59
N VAL A 71 -2.62 -15.45 -16.54
CA VAL A 71 -1.62 -16.43 -16.99
C VAL A 71 -1.71 -17.74 -16.18
N LEU A 72 -1.91 -17.64 -14.86
CA LEU A 72 -2.05 -18.82 -14.00
C LEU A 72 -3.32 -19.62 -14.33
N ASP A 73 -4.44 -18.93 -14.63
CA ASP A 73 -5.70 -19.57 -15.00
C ASP A 73 -5.57 -20.35 -16.33
N GLU A 74 -4.86 -19.78 -17.32
CA GLU A 74 -4.54 -20.46 -18.56
C GLU A 74 -3.68 -21.71 -18.34
N ILE A 75 -2.65 -21.62 -17.48
CA ILE A 75 -1.79 -22.76 -17.13
C ILE A 75 -2.60 -23.87 -16.45
N ILE A 76 -3.43 -23.52 -15.46
CA ILE A 76 -4.26 -24.48 -14.73
C ILE A 76 -5.23 -25.17 -15.70
N THR A 77 -5.91 -24.39 -16.54
CA THR A 77 -6.85 -24.90 -17.55
C THR A 77 -6.15 -25.81 -18.55
N GLY A 78 -4.96 -25.44 -19.03
CA GLY A 78 -4.17 -26.21 -19.97
C GLY A 78 -3.61 -27.52 -19.38
N LEU A 79 -3.26 -27.55 -18.10
CA LEU A 79 -2.75 -28.75 -17.42
C LEU A 79 -3.87 -29.74 -17.05
N MET A 80 -5.08 -29.24 -16.81
CA MET A 80 -6.21 -30.02 -16.30
C MET A 80 -6.48 -31.34 -17.06
N PRO A 81 -6.47 -31.41 -18.41
CA PRO A 81 -6.66 -32.68 -19.12
C PRO A 81 -5.61 -33.74 -18.78
N ARG A 82 -4.34 -33.33 -18.64
CA ARG A 82 -3.23 -34.25 -18.30
C ARG A 82 -3.28 -34.70 -16.85
N VAL A 83 -3.69 -33.80 -15.96
CA VAL A 83 -3.95 -34.16 -14.56
C VAL A 83 -5.07 -35.20 -14.48
N ARG A 84 -6.17 -35.00 -15.22
CA ARG A 84 -7.27 -35.98 -15.30
C ARG A 84 -6.84 -37.32 -15.89
N SER A 85 -5.84 -37.35 -16.76
CA SER A 85 -5.27 -38.60 -17.29
C SER A 85 -4.24 -39.26 -16.36
N GLY A 86 -4.01 -38.73 -15.16
CA GLY A 86 -3.09 -39.30 -14.17
C GLY A 86 -1.62 -38.92 -14.35
N ASP A 87 -1.32 -37.86 -15.11
CA ASP A 87 0.06 -37.37 -15.25
C ASP A 87 0.52 -36.67 -13.96
N ALA A 88 1.37 -37.37 -13.19
CA ALA A 88 1.89 -36.88 -11.92
C ALA A 88 2.69 -35.57 -12.06
N LYS A 89 3.41 -35.35 -13.17
CA LYS A 89 4.18 -34.12 -13.38
C LYS A 89 3.26 -32.94 -13.66
N ALA A 90 2.18 -33.16 -14.42
CA ALA A 90 1.16 -32.14 -14.64
C ALA A 90 0.46 -31.77 -13.33
N ALA A 91 0.18 -32.76 -12.47
CA ALA A 91 -0.44 -32.53 -11.17
C ALA A 91 0.44 -31.68 -10.26
N GLU A 92 1.74 -32.00 -10.17
CA GLU A 92 2.70 -31.20 -9.39
C GLU A 92 2.81 -29.76 -9.91
N ALA A 93 2.87 -29.58 -11.23
CA ALA A 93 2.90 -28.25 -11.84
C ALA A 93 1.62 -27.45 -11.56
N MET A 94 0.46 -28.09 -11.62
CA MET A 94 -0.84 -27.46 -11.32
C MET A 94 -0.94 -27.05 -9.85
N ILE A 95 -0.45 -27.87 -8.91
CA ILE A 95 -0.41 -27.52 -7.48
C ILE A 95 0.45 -26.27 -7.25
N LYS A 96 1.61 -26.17 -7.91
CA LYS A 96 2.48 -24.98 -7.82
C LYS A 96 1.80 -23.72 -8.38
N ALA A 97 1.05 -23.85 -9.48
CA ALA A 97 0.29 -22.74 -10.05
C ALA A 97 -0.82 -22.27 -9.08
N LEU A 98 -1.56 -23.21 -8.48
CA LEU A 98 -2.59 -22.92 -7.48
C LEU A 98 -2.01 -22.27 -6.21
N ASP A 99 -0.88 -22.77 -5.69
CA ASP A 99 -0.18 -22.15 -4.54
C ASP A 99 0.24 -20.70 -4.86
N ARG A 100 0.73 -20.45 -6.07
CA ARG A 100 1.06 -19.09 -6.50
C ARG A 100 -0.18 -18.20 -6.59
N GLN A 101 -1.29 -18.73 -7.10
CA GLN A 101 -2.57 -18.03 -7.19
C GLN A 101 -3.11 -17.65 -5.80
N SER A 102 -3.11 -18.59 -4.85
CA SER A 102 -3.51 -18.34 -3.46
C SER A 102 -2.68 -17.25 -2.79
N LYS A 103 -1.37 -17.22 -3.04
CA LYS A 103 -0.48 -16.17 -2.54
C LYS A 103 -0.77 -14.79 -3.14
N LEU A 104 -1.08 -14.71 -4.44
CA LEU A 104 -1.44 -13.45 -5.10
C LEU A 104 -2.80 -12.92 -4.61
N LEU A 105 -3.74 -13.82 -4.33
CA LEU A 105 -5.06 -13.49 -3.79
C LEU A 105 -5.06 -13.25 -2.27
N GLY A 106 -3.99 -13.60 -1.57
CA GLY A 106 -3.88 -13.48 -0.12
C GLY A 106 -4.73 -14.50 0.66
N LEU A 107 -5.13 -15.61 0.03
CA LEU A 107 -5.96 -16.65 0.66
C LEU A 107 -5.24 -17.33 1.84
N ASP A 108 -3.91 -17.39 1.79
CA ASP A 108 -3.06 -17.98 2.84
C ASP A 108 -2.44 -16.93 3.77
N ALA A 109 -2.89 -15.66 3.69
CA ALA A 109 -2.34 -14.61 4.53
C ALA A 109 -2.71 -14.85 6.01
N PRO A 110 -1.73 -14.84 6.95
CA PRO A 110 -2.01 -15.08 8.36
C PRO A 110 -2.89 -13.97 8.93
N ILE A 111 -3.98 -14.35 9.60
CA ILE A 111 -4.85 -13.41 10.33
C ILE A 111 -4.07 -12.91 11.55
N LYS A 112 -3.55 -11.68 11.49
CA LYS A 112 -2.94 -11.02 12.64
C LYS A 112 -4.03 -10.34 13.45
N ALA A 113 -4.54 -11.01 14.48
CA ALA A 113 -5.40 -10.38 15.48
C ALA A 113 -4.53 -9.56 16.46
N SER A 114 -4.57 -8.23 16.35
CA SER A 114 -4.08 -7.36 17.42
C SER A 114 -5.18 -7.30 18.49
N VAL A 115 -5.12 -8.20 19.46
CA VAL A 115 -5.98 -8.10 20.64
C VAL A 115 -5.44 -6.96 21.50
N THR A 116 -6.00 -5.77 21.31
CA THR A 116 -5.80 -4.68 22.26
C THR A 116 -6.68 -4.99 23.46
N VAL A 117 -6.06 -5.46 24.55
CA VAL A 117 -6.74 -5.57 25.85
C VAL A 117 -6.93 -4.15 26.37
N THR A 118 -8.08 -3.56 26.07
CA THR A 118 -8.41 -2.21 26.52
C THR A 118 -9.02 -2.23 27.93
N ASP A 119 -8.32 -1.51 28.80
CA ASP A 119 -8.81 -0.66 29.89
C ASP A 119 -9.29 -1.28 31.21
N GLU A 120 -9.92 -2.46 31.28
CA GLU A 120 -10.40 -2.92 32.60
C GLU A 120 -9.27 -3.30 33.57
N MET A 121 -8.24 -3.99 33.09
CA MET A 121 -7.08 -4.38 33.90
C MET A 121 -6.19 -3.18 34.23
N THR A 122 -6.02 -2.27 33.28
CA THR A 122 -5.22 -1.04 33.47
C THR A 122 -5.90 -0.07 34.44
N ALA A 123 -7.24 0.05 34.39
CA ALA A 123 -8.01 0.84 35.34
C ALA A 123 -7.93 0.26 36.76
N ARG A 124 -8.03 -1.07 36.93
CA ARG A 124 -7.90 -1.73 38.23
C ARG A 124 -6.50 -1.60 38.84
N VAL A 125 -5.45 -1.75 38.02
CA VAL A 125 -4.06 -1.58 38.49
C VAL A 125 -3.81 -0.15 38.95
N LYS A 126 -4.36 0.85 38.24
CA LYS A 126 -4.25 2.25 38.65
C LYS A 126 -5.00 2.51 39.97
N ALA A 127 -6.23 2.01 40.10
CA ALA A 127 -7.01 2.18 41.33
C ALA A 127 -6.32 1.57 42.57
N LEU A 128 -5.75 0.37 42.45
CA LEU A 128 -4.99 -0.24 43.55
C LEU A 128 -3.69 0.53 43.88
N ALA A 129 -3.02 1.08 42.87
CA ALA A 129 -1.80 1.85 43.08
C ALA A 129 -2.08 3.17 43.81
N ASP A 130 -3.22 3.80 43.52
CA ASP A 130 -3.67 5.02 44.20
C ASP A 130 -4.06 4.72 45.67
N GLU A 131 -4.75 3.61 45.97
CA GLU A 131 -5.07 3.19 47.35
C GLU A 131 -3.83 2.89 48.22
N LEU A 132 -2.79 2.28 47.63
CA LEU A 132 -1.54 1.97 48.34
C LEU A 132 -0.68 3.21 48.60
N ALA A 133 -0.86 4.29 47.84
CA ALA A 133 -0.11 5.54 48.02
C ALA A 133 -0.70 6.45 49.12
N GLU A 134 -1.94 6.19 49.56
CA GLU A 134 -2.62 6.92 50.64
C GLU A 134 -2.43 6.28 52.04
N LEU A 135 -1.75 5.12 52.12
CA LEU A 135 -1.34 4.44 53.36
C LEU A 135 0.07 4.86 53.80
#